data_AF-A0A452XIA2-F1
#
_entry.id   AF-A0A452XIA2-F1
#
_cell.length_a   1.000
_cell.length_b   1.000
_cell.length_c   1.000
_cell.angle_alpha   90.00
_cell.angle_beta   90.00
_cell.angle_gamma   90.00
#
_symmetry.space_group_name_H-M   'P 1'
#
loop_
_entity.id
_entity.type
_entity.pdbx_description
1 polymer ?
#
loop_
_entity_poly.entity_id
_entity_poly.type
_entity_poly.pdbx_seq_one_letter_code
_entity_poly.pdbx_strand_id
1 'polypeptide(L)'
;MLAIASTFLYALLSGRVMLVNVPQEQEGLFCEPFPGTSWVLPDGFPEGSPMKLYAGAPESYVNMLKNNVIRYDTPASSLPAHVYLHLEQIGQRLSDNIFCDDDQRLLGKFGWMILKSDSYFAMALFLTPMYDKELARMFPYKEAVFHHLGRYLLHPTNRVWGIVRRYYEAYLAGVDEKIGFQIRIFPERPVKFENMYDQLTRCIKEQRLLPELGKAEPAANTSGDGKVKAVLITSLYSGYYDKIRGMYYENPTKTGEIVALYQPTHEEKQEYASNEHNQKALAEIYLLSYWDKIDMSAWSTFGFAGVKPWILLRPDWDKEVSQVACVRSTSVEPSLHSPPALGCGAKKEVDVAVIKPYVHTHTTKTHIS
;
A
#
# COMPACT_ATOMS: atom_id res chain seq x y z
N MET A 1 3.18 -5.13 5.24
CA MET A 1 3.55 -3.74 5.57
C MET A 1 2.34 -2.88 5.95
N LEU A 2 1.38 -2.64 5.04
CA LEU A 2 0.20 -1.80 5.33
C LEU A 2 -0.64 -2.27 6.52
N ALA A 3 -0.95 -3.57 6.57
CA ALA A 3 -1.69 -4.17 7.67
C ALA A 3 -0.92 -4.02 9.00
N ILE A 4 0.40 -4.25 9.00
CA ILE A 4 1.25 -4.06 10.19
C ILE A 4 1.16 -2.62 10.71
N ALA A 5 1.26 -1.62 9.84
CA ALA A 5 1.15 -0.21 10.25
C ALA A 5 -0.25 0.11 10.79
N SER A 6 -1.31 -0.41 10.17
CA SER A 6 -2.70 -0.23 10.63
C SER A 6 -2.95 -0.89 11.98
N THR A 7 -2.42 -2.11 12.18
CA THR A 7 -2.49 -2.84 13.45
C THR A 7 -1.71 -2.14 14.54
N PHE A 8 -0.54 -1.56 14.22
CA PHE A 8 0.22 -0.80 15.19
C PHE A 8 -0.52 0.47 15.62
N LEU A 9 -1.12 1.20 14.68
CA LEU A 9 -1.99 2.34 15.00
C LEU A 9 -3.15 1.90 15.91
N TYR A 10 -3.78 0.77 15.60
CA TYR A 10 -4.85 0.23 16.42
C TYR A 10 -4.38 -0.12 17.84
N ALA A 11 -3.19 -0.71 17.97
CA ALA A 11 -2.59 -1.03 19.25
C ALA A 11 -2.32 0.24 20.08
N LEU A 12 -1.81 1.32 19.47
CA LEU A 12 -1.62 2.60 20.13
C LEU A 12 -2.94 3.20 20.65
N LEU A 13 -3.99 3.19 19.83
CA LEU A 13 -5.30 3.74 20.19
C LEU A 13 -6.04 2.93 21.26
N SER A 14 -5.77 1.63 21.35
CA SER A 14 -6.43 0.72 22.28
C SER A 14 -5.56 0.34 23.49
N GLY A 15 -4.37 0.94 23.64
CA GLY A 15 -3.46 0.66 24.74
C GLY A 15 -2.94 -0.78 24.77
N ARG A 16 -2.73 -1.39 23.60
CA ARG A 16 -2.30 -2.79 23.43
C ARG A 16 -0.83 -2.90 23.04
N VAL A 17 -0.23 -4.05 23.37
CA VAL A 17 1.06 -4.48 22.80
C VAL A 17 0.78 -5.22 21.49
N MET A 18 1.55 -4.90 20.44
CA MET A 18 1.47 -5.58 19.16
C MET A 18 2.53 -6.69 19.07
N LEU A 19 2.10 -7.90 18.72
CA LEU A 19 2.96 -9.01 18.34
C LEU A 19 2.68 -9.41 16.89
N VAL A 20 3.72 -9.77 16.15
CA VAL A 20 3.67 -10.09 14.72
C VAL A 20 4.05 -11.54 14.50
N ASN A 21 3.16 -12.31 13.88
CA ASN A 21 3.49 -13.62 13.36
C ASN A 21 4.32 -13.46 12.07
N VAL A 22 5.60 -13.82 12.12
CA VAL A 22 6.53 -13.74 10.98
C VAL A 22 6.71 -15.15 10.41
N PRO A 23 6.08 -15.48 9.28
CA PRO A 23 6.26 -16.79 8.67
C PRO A 23 7.65 -16.88 7.99
N GLN A 24 8.10 -18.10 7.71
CA GLN A 24 9.46 -18.38 7.21
C GLN A 24 9.81 -17.57 5.95
N GLU A 25 8.86 -17.42 5.04
CA GLU A 25 9.02 -16.66 3.81
C GLU A 25 9.20 -15.14 4.03
N GLN A 26 8.91 -14.62 5.23
CA GLN A 26 9.06 -13.21 5.61
C GLN A 26 10.20 -12.98 6.62
N GLU A 27 10.89 -14.04 7.05
CA GLU A 27 12.03 -13.91 7.96
C GLU A 27 13.13 -13.02 7.38
N GLY A 28 13.74 -12.20 8.23
CA GLY A 28 14.83 -11.33 7.84
C GLY A 28 14.46 -10.21 6.85
N LEU A 29 13.18 -9.90 6.66
CA LEU A 29 12.77 -8.72 5.89
C LEU A 29 12.99 -7.42 6.69
N PHE A 30 12.60 -7.41 7.97
CA PHE A 30 12.66 -6.22 8.83
C PHE A 30 13.48 -6.44 10.10
N CYS A 31 14.09 -5.37 10.60
CA CYS A 31 14.70 -5.30 11.92
C CYS A 31 13.65 -5.18 13.04
N GLU A 32 14.09 -5.34 14.29
CA GLU A 32 13.26 -5.04 15.47
C GLU A 32 13.00 -3.53 15.59
N PRO A 33 11.74 -3.08 15.66
CA PRO A 33 11.41 -1.65 15.71
C PRO A 33 11.41 -1.07 17.14
N PHE A 34 11.35 -1.92 18.17
CA PHE A 34 11.19 -1.49 19.56
C PHE A 34 12.46 -1.75 20.39
N PRO A 35 13.14 -0.71 20.90
CA PRO A 35 14.40 -0.86 21.62
C PRO A 35 14.31 -1.83 22.80
N GLY A 36 15.23 -2.81 22.84
CA GLY A 36 15.36 -3.77 23.95
C GLY A 36 14.27 -4.84 24.00
N THR A 37 13.42 -4.96 22.98
CA THR A 37 12.32 -5.94 22.94
C THR A 37 12.22 -6.60 21.57
N SER A 38 11.40 -7.64 21.45
CA SER A 38 11.00 -8.22 20.16
C SER A 38 9.52 -8.05 19.93
N TRP A 39 9.14 -7.65 18.72
CA TRP A 39 7.75 -7.65 18.27
C TRP A 39 7.29 -9.00 17.70
N VAL A 40 8.20 -9.96 17.53
CA VAL A 40 7.88 -11.25 16.92
C VAL A 40 7.10 -12.09 17.93
N LEU A 41 6.01 -12.71 17.47
CA LEU A 41 5.23 -13.64 18.27
C LEU A 41 6.11 -14.86 18.65
N PRO A 42 6.29 -15.16 19.95
CA PRO A 42 7.14 -16.28 20.36
C PRO A 42 6.59 -17.64 19.93
N ASP A 43 7.50 -18.58 19.70
CA ASP A 43 7.16 -19.99 19.52
C ASP A 43 6.41 -20.53 20.75
N GLY A 44 5.42 -21.41 20.50
CA GLY A 44 4.60 -22.00 21.57
C GLY A 44 3.45 -21.11 22.05
N PHE A 45 3.10 -20.05 21.32
CA PHE A 45 1.87 -19.29 21.58
C PHE A 45 0.66 -20.25 21.62
N PRO A 46 -0.21 -20.21 22.66
CA PRO A 46 -1.23 -21.24 22.90
C PRO A 46 -2.27 -21.39 21.79
N GLU A 47 -2.47 -20.36 20.96
CA GLU A 47 -3.38 -20.46 19.83
C GLU A 47 -2.72 -21.28 18.71
N GLY A 48 -3.24 -22.49 18.48
CA GLY A 48 -2.75 -23.39 17.45
C GLY A 48 -2.81 -22.77 16.06
N SER A 49 -1.67 -22.29 15.55
CA SER A 49 -1.51 -21.61 14.26
C SER A 49 -2.62 -20.59 13.97
N PRO A 50 -2.45 -19.31 14.37
CA PRO A 50 -3.40 -18.22 14.10
C PRO A 50 -3.81 -18.10 12.62
N MET A 51 -3.02 -18.66 11.70
CA MET A 51 -3.33 -18.71 10.26
C MET A 51 -4.53 -19.59 9.91
N LYS A 52 -4.96 -20.52 10.79
CA LYS A 52 -6.13 -21.39 10.56
C LYS A 52 -7.47 -20.67 10.79
N LEU A 53 -7.46 -19.51 11.44
CA LEU A 53 -8.67 -18.76 11.74
C LEU A 53 -9.26 -18.12 10.47
N TYR A 54 -10.55 -18.32 10.27
CA TYR A 54 -11.33 -17.83 9.12
C TYR A 54 -12.56 -17.07 9.58
N ALA A 55 -13.22 -16.33 8.69
CA ALA A 55 -14.32 -15.42 9.03
C ALA A 55 -15.43 -16.05 9.91
N GLY A 56 -15.72 -17.34 9.70
CA GLY A 56 -16.76 -18.10 10.39
C GLY A 56 -16.29 -18.89 11.62
N ALA A 57 -15.04 -18.72 12.06
CA ALA A 57 -14.52 -19.39 13.25
C ALA A 57 -15.35 -19.01 14.50
N PRO A 58 -15.58 -19.93 15.47
CA PRO A 58 -16.28 -19.62 16.72
C PRO A 58 -15.72 -18.41 17.48
N GLU A 59 -14.42 -18.19 17.37
CA GLU A 59 -13.64 -17.13 18.02
C GLU A 59 -13.77 -15.78 17.30
N SER A 60 -14.34 -15.76 16.08
CA SER A 60 -14.56 -14.53 15.30
C SER A 60 -15.52 -13.61 16.05
N TYR A 61 -15.13 -12.34 16.24
CA TYR A 61 -15.93 -11.33 16.93
C TYR A 61 -17.38 -11.26 16.40
N VAL A 62 -17.49 -11.23 15.07
CA VAL A 62 -18.77 -11.16 14.37
C VAL A 62 -19.59 -12.42 14.60
N ASN A 63 -18.94 -13.59 14.62
CA ASN A 63 -19.61 -14.86 14.85
C ASN A 63 -20.09 -14.99 16.31
N MET A 64 -19.28 -14.54 17.28
CA MET A 64 -19.66 -14.49 18.69
C MET A 64 -20.88 -13.59 18.92
N LEU A 65 -20.94 -12.42 18.27
CA LEU A 65 -22.12 -11.55 18.30
C LEU A 65 -23.35 -12.23 17.70
N LYS A 66 -23.21 -12.81 16.49
CA LYS A 66 -24.32 -13.49 15.79
C LYS A 66 -24.90 -14.64 16.61
N ASN A 67 -24.05 -15.40 17.30
CA ASN A 67 -24.44 -16.55 18.10
C ASN A 67 -24.75 -16.21 19.56
N ASN A 68 -24.80 -14.92 19.93
CA ASN A 68 -25.06 -14.45 21.30
C ASN A 68 -24.08 -14.98 22.36
N VAL A 69 -22.86 -15.34 21.96
CA VAL A 69 -21.77 -15.71 22.89
C VAL A 69 -21.31 -14.48 23.66
N ILE A 70 -21.31 -13.32 23.00
CA ILE A 70 -21.02 -12.01 23.61
C ILE A 70 -22.10 -11.00 23.22
N ARG A 71 -22.23 -9.97 24.04
CA ARG A 71 -23.13 -8.81 23.86
C ARG A 71 -22.39 -7.55 24.31
N TYR A 72 -22.86 -6.36 23.91
CA TYR A 72 -22.21 -5.10 24.27
C TYR A 72 -22.08 -4.88 25.79
N ASP A 73 -23.05 -5.38 26.56
CA ASP A 73 -23.11 -5.33 28.02
C ASP A 73 -22.35 -6.47 28.71
N THR A 74 -21.78 -7.43 27.97
CA THR A 74 -21.02 -8.55 28.56
C THR A 74 -19.87 -8.01 29.43
N PRO A 75 -19.78 -8.43 30.71
CA PRO A 75 -18.71 -8.01 31.60
C PRO A 75 -17.40 -8.71 31.22
N ALA A 76 -16.26 -8.07 31.50
CA ALA A 76 -14.94 -8.59 31.13
C ALA A 76 -14.67 -10.00 31.70
N SER A 77 -15.18 -10.30 32.91
CA SER A 77 -15.05 -11.61 33.57
C SER A 77 -15.75 -12.76 32.86
N SER A 78 -16.69 -12.46 31.96
CA SER A 78 -17.47 -13.46 31.22
C SER A 78 -17.03 -13.59 29.77
N LEU A 79 -16.02 -12.83 29.33
CA LEU A 79 -15.51 -12.91 27.98
C LEU A 79 -14.58 -14.12 27.80
N PRO A 80 -14.55 -14.72 26.60
CA PRO A 80 -13.51 -15.66 26.22
C PRO A 80 -12.10 -15.06 26.38
N ALA A 81 -11.10 -15.93 26.52
CA ALA A 81 -9.71 -15.52 26.74
C ALA A 81 -9.15 -14.65 25.60
N HIS A 82 -9.61 -14.87 24.37
CA HIS A 82 -9.22 -14.10 23.21
C HIS A 82 -10.40 -13.88 22.24
N VAL A 83 -10.21 -12.94 21.32
CA VAL A 83 -11.12 -12.68 20.20
C VAL A 83 -10.35 -12.68 18.88
N TYR A 84 -10.96 -13.20 17.83
CA TYR A 84 -10.44 -13.13 16.47
C TYR A 84 -11.13 -11.99 15.67
N LEU A 85 -10.32 -11.07 15.14
CA LEU A 85 -10.74 -10.05 14.17
C LEU A 85 -10.30 -10.46 12.78
N HIS A 86 -11.29 -10.81 11.95
CA HIS A 86 -11.11 -11.09 10.54
C HIS A 86 -11.29 -9.81 9.72
N LEU A 87 -10.19 -9.29 9.16
CA LEU A 87 -10.14 -8.05 8.36
C LEU A 87 -9.46 -8.30 6.99
N GLU A 88 -9.56 -9.50 6.44
CA GLU A 88 -9.10 -9.81 5.08
C GLU A 88 -10.13 -9.35 4.04
N GLN A 89 -9.65 -8.92 2.87
CA GLN A 89 -10.43 -8.21 1.86
C GLN A 89 -10.88 -9.04 0.66
N ILE A 90 -10.24 -10.17 0.37
CA ILE A 90 -10.50 -10.89 -0.89
C ILE A 90 -11.93 -11.47 -0.89
N GLY A 91 -12.85 -10.70 -1.48
CA GLY A 91 -14.21 -11.10 -1.80
C GLY A 91 -15.32 -10.61 -0.85
N GLN A 92 -15.02 -9.89 0.24
CA GLN A 92 -16.03 -9.45 1.21
C GLN A 92 -15.78 -8.02 1.70
N ARG A 93 -16.86 -7.25 1.92
CA ARG A 93 -16.80 -5.98 2.66
C ARG A 93 -16.28 -6.27 4.07
N LEU A 94 -15.48 -5.35 4.63
CA LEU A 94 -15.13 -5.42 6.06
C LEU A 94 -16.41 -5.59 6.86
N SER A 95 -16.46 -6.63 7.68
CA SER A 95 -17.67 -7.07 8.36
C SER A 95 -18.30 -5.93 9.17
N ASP A 96 -19.63 -5.90 9.18
CA ASP A 96 -20.40 -4.85 9.83
C ASP A 96 -19.97 -4.62 11.28
N ASN A 97 -19.90 -3.34 11.66
CA ASN A 97 -19.79 -2.83 13.02
C ASN A 97 -18.44 -2.93 13.75
N ILE A 98 -17.39 -3.60 13.25
CA ILE A 98 -16.10 -3.63 13.98
C ILE A 98 -15.54 -2.23 14.25
N PHE A 99 -15.78 -1.25 13.38
CA PHE A 99 -15.28 0.12 13.51
C PHE A 99 -16.26 1.10 14.17
N CYS A 100 -17.20 0.58 14.97
CA CYS A 100 -18.16 1.37 15.74
C CYS A 100 -17.76 1.48 17.21
N ASP A 101 -18.15 2.57 17.86
CA ASP A 101 -17.75 2.87 19.23
C ASP A 101 -18.17 1.79 20.25
N ASP A 102 -19.38 1.23 20.11
CA ASP A 102 -19.87 0.16 21.02
C ASP A 102 -19.07 -1.14 20.85
N ASP A 103 -18.78 -1.51 19.60
CA ASP A 103 -17.95 -2.66 19.27
C ASP A 103 -16.53 -2.47 19.78
N GLN A 104 -15.94 -1.30 19.58
CA GLN A 104 -14.61 -0.97 20.07
C GLN A 104 -14.52 -0.97 21.61
N ARG A 105 -15.58 -0.51 22.31
CA ARG A 105 -15.69 -0.65 23.77
C ARG A 105 -15.74 -2.11 24.22
N LEU A 106 -16.49 -2.97 23.53
CA LEU A 106 -16.54 -4.40 23.84
C LEU A 106 -15.20 -5.08 23.53
N LEU A 107 -14.60 -4.80 22.37
CA LEU A 107 -13.28 -5.29 21.97
C LEU A 107 -12.19 -4.88 22.96
N GLY A 108 -12.28 -3.68 23.54
CA GLY A 108 -11.37 -3.21 24.58
C GLY A 108 -11.37 -4.05 25.87
N LYS A 109 -12.42 -4.83 26.13
CA LYS A 109 -12.52 -5.70 27.31
C LYS A 109 -11.78 -7.03 27.16
N PHE A 110 -11.44 -7.46 25.94
CA PHE A 110 -10.70 -8.71 25.71
C PHE A 110 -9.21 -8.54 26.05
N GLY A 111 -8.66 -9.50 26.80
CA GLY A 111 -7.23 -9.54 27.13
C GLY A 111 -6.36 -9.77 25.90
N TRP A 112 -6.71 -10.77 25.08
CA TRP A 112 -6.00 -11.12 23.86
C TRP A 112 -6.84 -10.88 22.60
N MET A 113 -6.17 -10.42 21.54
CA MET A 113 -6.78 -10.23 20.24
C MET A 113 -5.88 -10.81 19.17
N ILE A 114 -6.46 -11.62 18.30
CA ILE A 114 -5.82 -12.14 17.10
C ILE A 114 -6.42 -11.41 15.92
N LEU A 115 -5.59 -10.69 15.17
CA LEU A 115 -6.04 -9.89 14.04
C LEU A 115 -5.38 -10.41 12.76
N LYS A 116 -6.19 -10.75 11.76
CA LYS A 116 -5.72 -11.13 10.43
C LYS A 116 -6.24 -10.13 9.40
N SER A 117 -5.34 -9.52 8.65
CA SER A 117 -5.68 -8.51 7.65
C SER A 117 -4.66 -8.47 6.50
N ASP A 118 -5.16 -8.15 5.31
CA ASP A 118 -4.43 -7.84 4.09
C ASP A 118 -4.60 -6.35 3.68
N SER A 119 -5.22 -5.54 4.54
CA SER A 119 -5.77 -4.23 4.21
C SER A 119 -5.07 -3.08 4.95
N TYR A 120 -5.06 -1.87 4.35
CA TYR A 120 -4.73 -0.64 5.06
C TYR A 120 -5.96 -0.08 5.80
N PHE A 121 -6.33 -0.72 6.91
CA PHE A 121 -7.53 -0.35 7.66
C PHE A 121 -7.33 0.85 8.62
N ALA A 122 -6.15 1.48 8.64
CA ALA A 122 -5.93 2.72 9.39
C ALA A 122 -6.98 3.80 9.06
N MET A 123 -7.37 3.92 7.78
CA MET A 123 -8.45 4.82 7.37
C MET A 123 -9.77 4.52 8.10
N ALA A 124 -10.10 3.25 8.33
CA ALA A 124 -11.32 2.88 9.06
C ALA A 124 -11.30 3.35 10.52
N LEU A 125 -10.10 3.45 11.14
CA LEU A 125 -9.95 4.01 12.49
C LEU A 125 -10.24 5.52 12.54
N PHE A 126 -9.91 6.27 11.47
CA PHE A 126 -10.29 7.68 11.31
C PHE A 126 -11.79 7.90 11.10
N LEU A 127 -12.53 6.82 10.85
CA LEU A 127 -13.99 6.82 10.71
C LEU A 127 -14.70 6.40 12.01
N THR A 128 -13.95 5.96 13.02
CA THR A 128 -14.47 5.58 14.35
C THR A 128 -14.44 6.81 15.29
N PRO A 129 -15.59 7.38 15.66
CA PRO A 129 -15.65 8.64 16.42
C PRO A 129 -14.88 8.64 17.74
N MET A 130 -14.85 7.53 18.49
CA MET A 130 -14.13 7.49 19.76
C MET A 130 -12.61 7.74 19.62
N TYR A 131 -12.03 7.51 18.44
CA TYR A 131 -10.61 7.73 18.18
C TYR A 131 -10.30 9.14 17.66
N ASP A 132 -11.31 9.96 17.32
CA ASP A 132 -11.12 11.25 16.65
C ASP A 132 -10.16 12.20 17.38
N LYS A 133 -10.34 12.35 18.70
CA LYS A 133 -9.53 13.27 19.49
C LYS A 133 -8.06 12.85 19.51
N GLU A 134 -7.81 11.56 19.69
CA GLU A 134 -6.46 11.03 19.81
C GLU A 134 -5.76 11.01 18.44
N LEU A 135 -6.46 10.61 17.39
CA LEU A 135 -5.94 10.66 16.01
C LEU A 135 -5.62 12.09 15.57
N ALA A 136 -6.46 13.07 15.92
CA ALA A 136 -6.18 14.48 15.63
C ALA A 136 -4.94 15.00 16.39
N ARG A 137 -4.67 14.47 17.59
CA ARG A 137 -3.48 14.80 18.38
C ARG A 137 -2.21 14.16 17.82
N MET A 138 -2.29 12.88 17.44
CA MET A 138 -1.16 12.11 16.90
C MET A 138 -0.79 12.53 15.48
N PHE A 139 -1.79 12.85 14.65
CA PHE A 139 -1.60 13.17 13.23
C PHE A 139 -2.29 14.50 12.86
N PRO A 140 -1.65 15.65 13.14
CA PRO A 140 -2.11 16.94 12.65
C PRO A 140 -2.27 16.95 11.12
N TYR A 141 -1.35 16.28 10.42
CA TYR A 141 -1.41 16.01 8.99
C TYR A 141 -1.97 14.61 8.75
N LYS A 142 -3.28 14.52 8.51
CA LYS A 142 -4.01 13.24 8.31
C LYS A 142 -3.56 12.46 7.06
N GLU A 143 -2.89 13.15 6.13
CA GLU A 143 -2.37 12.60 4.88
C GLU A 143 -0.95 11.97 5.01
N ALA A 144 -0.47 11.71 6.22
CA ALA A 144 0.89 11.20 6.46
C ALA A 144 0.98 10.11 7.55
N VAL A 145 -0.12 9.45 7.86
CA VAL A 145 -0.21 8.38 8.86
C VAL A 145 0.72 7.23 8.52
N PHE A 146 0.60 6.65 7.32
CA PHE A 146 1.48 5.56 6.90
C PHE A 146 2.92 6.04 6.73
N HIS A 147 3.12 7.29 6.28
CA HIS A 147 4.47 7.85 6.16
C HIS A 147 5.21 7.83 7.50
N HIS A 148 4.56 8.25 8.58
CA HIS A 148 5.16 8.26 9.92
C HIS A 148 5.31 6.84 10.49
N LEU A 149 4.23 6.05 10.49
CA LEU A 149 4.24 4.72 11.10
C LEU A 149 5.12 3.73 10.33
N GLY A 150 5.10 3.79 9.00
CA GLY A 150 5.93 2.95 8.14
C GLY A 150 7.42 3.21 8.38
N ARG A 151 7.84 4.47 8.43
CA ARG A 151 9.26 4.84 8.70
C ARG A 151 9.73 4.49 10.11
N TYR A 152 8.81 4.37 11.06
CA TYR A 152 9.12 3.99 12.44
C TYR A 152 9.22 2.47 12.60
N LEU A 153 8.33 1.69 11.95
CA LEU A 153 8.25 0.24 12.14
C LEU A 153 9.12 -0.55 11.16
N LEU A 154 9.19 -0.10 9.91
CA LEU A 154 9.69 -0.90 8.82
C LEU A 154 11.11 -0.44 8.54
N HIS A 155 12.08 -1.16 9.08
CA HIS A 155 13.50 -0.97 8.78
C HIS A 155 14.03 -2.23 8.11
N PRO A 156 14.57 -2.15 6.88
CA PRO A 156 15.04 -3.35 6.18
C PRO A 156 16.28 -3.91 6.88
N THR A 157 16.43 -5.23 6.93
CA THR A 157 17.65 -5.84 7.44
C THR A 157 18.87 -5.51 6.60
N ASN A 158 20.08 -5.73 7.13
CA ASN A 158 21.33 -5.49 6.40
C ASN A 158 21.39 -6.19 5.04
N ARG A 159 20.76 -7.37 4.89
CA ARG A 159 20.71 -8.10 3.63
C ARG A 159 19.93 -7.33 2.57
N VAL A 160 18.71 -6.91 2.90
CA VAL A 160 17.84 -6.12 2.02
C VAL A 160 18.46 -4.74 1.78
N TRP A 161 18.93 -4.08 2.84
CA TRP A 161 19.56 -2.76 2.76
C TRP A 161 20.82 -2.78 1.88
N GLY A 162 21.59 -3.87 1.90
CA GLY A 162 22.72 -4.06 1.01
C GLY A 162 22.34 -4.04 -0.47
N ILE A 163 21.17 -4.60 -0.84
CA ILE A 163 20.65 -4.54 -2.21
C ILE A 163 20.31 -3.10 -2.57
N VAL A 164 19.52 -2.42 -1.71
CA VAL A 164 19.11 -1.02 -1.90
C VAL A 164 20.33 -0.12 -2.09
N ARG A 165 21.29 -0.21 -1.15
CA ARG A 165 22.50 0.61 -1.15
C ARG A 165 23.33 0.42 -2.41
N ARG A 166 23.66 -0.83 -2.78
CA ARG A 166 24.49 -1.11 -3.97
C ARG A 166 23.82 -0.58 -5.25
N TYR A 167 22.51 -0.76 -5.38
CA TYR A 167 21.79 -0.29 -6.55
C TYR A 167 21.74 1.24 -6.60
N TYR A 168 21.43 1.88 -5.46
CA TYR A 168 21.38 3.32 -5.37
C TYR A 168 22.75 3.96 -5.69
N GLU A 169 23.83 3.47 -5.06
CA GLU A 169 25.18 3.98 -5.28
C GLU A 169 25.64 3.81 -6.74
N ALA A 170 25.34 2.66 -7.37
CA ALA A 170 25.77 2.36 -8.73
C ALA A 170 24.99 3.13 -9.82
N TYR A 171 23.69 3.34 -9.62
CA TYR A 171 22.80 3.79 -10.71
C TYR A 171 22.07 5.11 -10.42
N LEU A 172 21.90 5.50 -9.16
CA LEU A 172 20.98 6.58 -8.78
C LEU A 172 21.65 7.74 -8.04
N ALA A 173 22.82 7.55 -7.42
CA ALA A 173 23.43 8.59 -6.58
C ALA A 173 23.86 9.84 -7.37
N GLY A 174 24.35 9.67 -8.60
CA GLY A 174 24.90 10.75 -9.42
C GLY A 174 23.96 11.41 -10.43
N VAL A 175 22.66 11.09 -10.41
CA VAL A 175 21.68 11.59 -11.39
C VAL A 175 20.87 12.77 -10.85
N ASP A 176 20.48 13.70 -11.73
CA ASP A 176 19.82 14.96 -11.38
C ASP A 176 18.35 14.80 -10.98
N GLU A 177 17.62 13.89 -11.63
CA GLU A 177 16.20 13.62 -11.35
C GLU A 177 15.93 12.11 -11.42
N LYS A 178 15.08 11.63 -10.52
CA LYS A 178 14.70 10.22 -10.39
C LYS A 178 13.20 10.10 -10.63
N ILE A 179 12.80 9.39 -11.69
CA ILE A 179 11.39 9.05 -11.99
C ILE A 179 11.06 7.54 -11.89
N GLY A 180 10.14 7.16 -10.99
CA GLY A 180 9.78 5.77 -10.74
C GLY A 180 8.49 5.38 -11.44
N PHE A 181 8.46 4.22 -12.10
CA PHE A 181 7.26 3.65 -12.71
C PHE A 181 6.97 2.28 -12.10
N GLN A 182 5.92 2.23 -11.29
CA GLN A 182 5.41 1.02 -10.68
C GLN A 182 4.24 0.47 -11.51
N ILE A 183 4.48 -0.65 -12.17
CA ILE A 183 3.54 -1.24 -13.13
C ILE A 183 3.09 -2.60 -12.61
N ARG A 184 1.79 -2.73 -12.31
CA ARG A 184 1.17 -3.97 -11.87
C ARG A 184 -0.06 -4.27 -12.72
N ILE A 185 -0.03 -5.42 -13.40
CA ILE A 185 -1.21 -6.04 -13.99
C ILE A 185 -1.72 -7.10 -13.02
N PHE A 186 -3.02 -7.08 -12.70
CA PHE A 186 -3.64 -8.05 -11.79
C PHE A 186 -4.14 -9.27 -12.58
N PRO A 187 -3.73 -10.50 -12.24
CA PRO A 187 -4.16 -11.70 -12.97
C PRO A 187 -5.68 -11.91 -12.99
N GLU A 188 -6.38 -11.48 -11.94
CA GLU A 188 -7.83 -11.59 -11.82
C GLU A 188 -8.57 -10.69 -12.81
N ARG A 189 -7.89 -9.65 -13.31
CA ARG A 189 -8.39 -8.64 -14.26
C ARG A 189 -7.26 -8.22 -15.20
N PRO A 190 -6.86 -9.08 -16.14
CA PRO A 190 -5.72 -8.82 -17.01
C PRO A 190 -6.01 -7.65 -17.94
N VAL A 191 -4.99 -6.86 -18.22
CA VAL A 191 -4.99 -5.81 -19.25
C VAL A 191 -3.91 -6.19 -20.23
N LYS A 192 -4.21 -6.13 -21.54
CA LYS A 192 -3.19 -6.39 -22.56
C LYS A 192 -1.99 -5.45 -22.39
N PHE A 193 -0.80 -6.01 -22.62
CA PHE A 193 0.46 -5.27 -22.50
C PHE A 193 0.42 -3.94 -23.26
N GLU A 194 -0.02 -3.97 -24.53
CA GLU A 194 -0.09 -2.78 -25.39
C GLU A 194 -1.01 -1.68 -24.83
N ASN A 195 -2.18 -2.05 -24.32
CA ASN A 195 -3.12 -1.07 -23.77
C ASN A 195 -2.55 -0.38 -22.52
N MET A 196 -1.89 -1.15 -21.64
CA MET A 196 -1.25 -0.60 -20.44
C MET A 196 -0.02 0.26 -20.81
N TYR A 197 0.74 -0.17 -21.81
CA TYR A 197 1.88 0.59 -22.34
C TYR A 197 1.45 1.92 -22.96
N ASP A 198 0.40 1.92 -23.77
CA ASP A 198 -0.19 3.12 -24.38
C ASP A 198 -0.74 4.06 -23.30
N GLN A 199 -1.34 3.52 -22.24
CA GLN A 199 -1.78 4.32 -21.12
C GLN A 199 -0.60 4.96 -20.36
N LEU A 200 0.44 4.20 -20.05
CA LEU A 200 1.64 4.71 -19.39
C LEU A 200 2.31 5.81 -20.22
N THR A 201 2.50 5.60 -21.52
CA THR A 201 3.13 6.60 -22.40
C THR A 201 2.29 7.86 -22.55
N ARG A 202 0.96 7.74 -22.59
CA ARG A 202 0.06 8.91 -22.50
C ARG A 202 0.24 9.67 -21.19
N CYS A 203 0.27 8.98 -20.05
CA CYS A 203 0.51 9.64 -18.75
C CYS A 203 1.85 10.38 -18.73
N ILE A 204 2.93 9.72 -19.18
CA ILE A 204 4.27 10.30 -19.27
C ILE A 204 4.26 11.60 -20.08
N LYS A 205 3.58 11.58 -21.24
CA LYS A 205 3.50 12.74 -22.13
C LYS A 205 2.63 13.86 -21.56
N GLU A 206 1.41 13.54 -21.14
CA GLU A 206 0.42 14.51 -20.63
C GLU A 206 0.93 15.21 -19.38
N GLN A 207 1.60 14.48 -18.48
CA GLN A 207 2.11 15.02 -17.21
C GLN A 207 3.59 15.42 -17.26
N ARG A 208 4.22 15.34 -18.44
CA ARG A 208 5.64 15.68 -18.68
C ARG A 208 6.57 15.00 -17.67
N LEU A 209 6.33 13.71 -17.43
CA LEU A 209 7.16 12.92 -16.52
C LEU A 209 8.55 12.72 -17.12
N LEU A 210 8.64 12.53 -18.44
CA LEU A 210 9.88 12.39 -19.18
C LEU A 210 9.96 13.43 -20.32
N PRO A 211 11.19 13.76 -20.78
CA PRO A 211 11.38 14.68 -21.89
C PRO A 211 10.73 14.20 -23.18
N GLU A 212 10.22 15.13 -23.97
CA GLU A 212 9.68 14.83 -25.29
C GLU A 212 10.81 14.43 -26.27
N LEU A 213 10.52 13.43 -27.10
CA LEU A 213 11.39 13.01 -28.19
C LEU A 213 11.19 13.91 -29.42
N GLY A 214 12.25 14.16 -30.17
CA GLY A 214 12.19 14.95 -31.40
C GLY A 214 13.57 15.27 -31.94
N LYS A 215 13.64 15.99 -33.07
CA LYS A 215 14.92 16.49 -33.57
C LYS A 215 15.53 17.40 -32.50
N ALA A 216 16.77 17.14 -32.13
CA ALA A 216 17.51 18.02 -31.23
C ALA A 216 17.53 19.42 -31.87
N GLU A 217 16.86 20.38 -31.24
CA GLU A 217 16.91 21.76 -31.69
C GLU A 217 18.34 22.29 -31.47
N PRO A 218 18.91 23.07 -32.41
CA PRO A 218 20.24 23.63 -32.24
C PRO A 218 20.28 24.46 -30.95
N ALA A 219 21.24 24.13 -30.08
CA ALA A 219 21.44 24.62 -28.71
C ALA A 219 20.98 26.07 -28.47
N ALA A 220 19.70 26.23 -28.16
CA ALA A 220 19.14 27.49 -27.70
C ALA A 220 18.93 27.40 -26.20
N ASN A 221 20.02 27.52 -25.42
CA ASN A 221 20.00 27.70 -23.96
C ASN A 221 18.88 26.94 -23.22
N THR A 222 18.66 25.67 -23.53
CA THR A 222 17.68 24.86 -22.81
C THR A 222 18.28 24.52 -21.45
N SER A 223 17.65 24.96 -20.37
CA SER A 223 18.11 24.78 -18.97
C SER A 223 18.29 23.32 -18.51
N GLY A 224 18.10 22.33 -19.39
CA GLY A 224 18.18 20.90 -19.13
C GLY A 224 19.25 20.15 -19.93
N ASP A 225 20.00 20.83 -20.80
CA ASP A 225 21.05 20.18 -21.60
C ASP A 225 22.09 19.50 -20.67
N GLY A 226 22.34 18.21 -20.91
CA GLY A 226 23.25 17.39 -20.10
C GLY A 226 22.70 16.88 -18.76
N LYS A 227 21.49 17.26 -18.33
CA LYS A 227 20.88 16.69 -17.11
C LYS A 227 20.51 15.23 -17.30
N VAL A 228 20.83 14.40 -16.32
CA VAL A 228 20.56 12.97 -16.33
C VAL A 228 19.33 12.66 -15.50
N LYS A 229 18.32 12.06 -16.14
CA LYS A 229 17.15 11.48 -15.48
C LYS A 229 17.31 9.98 -15.41
N ALA A 230 17.35 9.42 -14.20
CA ALA A 230 17.18 8.00 -14.02
C ALA A 230 15.69 7.66 -14.02
N VAL A 231 15.34 6.55 -14.66
CA VAL A 231 14.00 5.98 -14.65
C VAL A 231 14.06 4.56 -14.13
N LEU A 232 13.33 4.26 -13.06
CA LEU A 232 13.23 2.89 -12.53
C LEU A 232 11.87 2.31 -12.84
N ILE A 233 11.86 1.19 -13.54
CA ILE A 233 10.65 0.47 -13.86
C ILE A 233 10.61 -0.78 -12.99
N THR A 234 9.61 -0.86 -12.11
CA THR A 234 9.34 -2.03 -11.29
C THR A 234 8.08 -2.71 -11.82
N SER A 235 8.27 -3.89 -12.39
CA SER A 235 7.24 -4.67 -13.07
C SER A 235 7.67 -6.13 -13.06
N LEU A 236 6.71 -7.06 -12.97
CA LEU A 236 6.98 -8.48 -13.19
C LEU A 236 7.51 -8.74 -14.60
N TYR A 237 7.08 -7.93 -15.58
CA TYR A 237 7.40 -8.11 -17.00
C TYR A 237 8.45 -7.09 -17.46
N SER A 238 9.44 -7.54 -18.24
CA SER A 238 10.50 -6.68 -18.79
C SER A 238 10.06 -5.79 -19.95
N GLY A 239 8.98 -6.16 -20.66
CA GLY A 239 8.59 -5.51 -21.91
C GLY A 239 8.38 -3.99 -21.80
N TYR A 240 7.94 -3.48 -20.64
CA TYR A 240 7.81 -2.04 -20.40
C TYR A 240 9.16 -1.33 -20.39
N TYR A 241 10.15 -1.93 -19.72
CA TYR A 241 11.52 -1.43 -19.72
C TYR A 241 12.11 -1.49 -21.13
N ASP A 242 11.99 -2.63 -21.81
CA ASP A 242 12.56 -2.83 -23.14
C ASP A 242 12.04 -1.81 -24.16
N LYS A 243 10.71 -1.58 -24.19
CA LYS A 243 10.11 -0.59 -25.09
C LYS A 243 10.52 0.84 -24.77
N ILE A 244 10.40 1.28 -23.51
CA ILE A 244 10.73 2.67 -23.15
C ILE A 244 12.22 2.93 -23.35
N ARG A 245 13.08 1.95 -23.03
CA ARG A 245 14.53 2.06 -23.27
C ARG A 245 14.83 2.18 -24.75
N GLY A 246 14.21 1.35 -25.60
CA GLY A 246 14.35 1.43 -27.05
C GLY A 246 13.99 2.82 -27.58
N MET A 247 12.87 3.40 -27.12
CA MET A 247 12.44 4.74 -27.56
C MET A 247 13.50 5.83 -27.29
N TYR A 248 14.04 5.90 -26.06
CA TYR A 248 15.04 6.91 -25.69
C TYR A 248 16.45 6.59 -26.20
N TYR A 249 16.73 5.34 -26.55
CA TYR A 249 17.99 4.94 -27.18
C TYR A 249 18.02 5.33 -28.67
N GLU A 250 16.91 5.15 -29.37
CA GLU A 250 16.81 5.37 -30.83
C GLU A 250 16.54 6.84 -31.21
N ASN A 251 16.02 7.65 -30.28
CA ASN A 251 15.56 9.00 -30.56
C ASN A 251 16.16 10.02 -29.58
N PRO A 252 16.65 11.18 -30.06
CA PRO A 252 17.10 12.25 -29.19
C PRO A 252 15.94 12.93 -28.46
N THR A 253 16.23 13.46 -27.27
CA THR A 253 15.31 14.33 -26.52
C THR A 253 15.36 15.75 -27.09
N LYS A 254 14.21 16.44 -27.12
CA LYS A 254 14.15 17.83 -27.60
C LYS A 254 14.94 18.80 -26.69
N THR A 255 15.05 18.47 -25.41
CA THR A 255 15.64 19.33 -24.37
C THR A 255 17.13 19.12 -24.16
N GLY A 256 17.72 18.05 -24.73
CA GLY A 256 19.11 17.63 -24.46
C GLY A 256 19.27 16.83 -23.16
N GLU A 257 18.18 16.54 -22.45
CA GLU A 257 18.20 15.71 -21.24
C GLU A 257 18.53 14.25 -21.58
N ILE A 258 19.38 13.61 -20.77
CA ILE A 258 19.75 12.20 -20.90
C ILE A 258 18.78 11.37 -20.05
N VAL A 259 18.17 10.35 -20.65
CA VAL A 259 17.26 9.43 -19.93
C VAL A 259 17.91 8.06 -19.80
N ALA A 260 18.27 7.68 -18.58
CA ALA A 260 18.84 6.38 -18.26
C ALA A 260 17.77 5.48 -17.60
N LEU A 261 17.44 4.37 -18.25
CA LEU A 261 16.42 3.45 -17.76
C LEU A 261 17.03 2.27 -17.03
N TYR A 262 16.34 1.83 -15.99
CA TYR A 262 16.76 0.75 -15.12
C TYR A 262 15.54 -0.10 -14.71
N GLN A 263 15.75 -1.41 -14.62
CA GLN A 263 14.81 -2.37 -14.04
C GLN A 263 15.61 -3.34 -13.16
N PRO A 264 15.44 -3.33 -11.81
CA PRO A 264 16.23 -4.17 -10.92
C PRO A 264 15.94 -5.65 -11.10
N THR A 265 14.65 -6.01 -11.18
CA THR A 265 14.19 -7.38 -11.37
C THR A 265 13.04 -7.45 -12.37
N HIS A 266 12.83 -8.63 -12.94
CA HIS A 266 11.77 -8.96 -13.89
C HIS A 266 11.35 -10.43 -13.67
N GLU A 267 10.84 -10.72 -12.49
CA GLU A 267 10.66 -12.09 -12.00
C GLU A 267 9.52 -12.88 -12.70
N GLU A 268 8.81 -12.26 -13.66
CA GLU A 268 7.69 -12.78 -14.48
C GLU A 268 6.42 -13.19 -13.70
N LYS A 269 6.60 -13.74 -12.51
CA LYS A 269 5.58 -14.25 -11.61
C LYS A 269 5.86 -13.79 -10.19
N GLN A 270 4.78 -13.58 -9.44
CA GLN A 270 4.88 -13.27 -8.03
C GLN A 270 5.02 -14.55 -7.19
N GLU A 271 6.10 -14.65 -6.42
CA GLU A 271 6.43 -15.82 -5.61
C GLU A 271 6.46 -15.48 -4.11
N TYR A 272 5.29 -15.25 -3.53
CA TYR A 272 5.14 -14.85 -2.12
C TYR A 272 5.75 -15.83 -1.12
N ALA A 273 5.83 -17.11 -1.47
CA ALA A 273 6.42 -18.17 -0.63
C ALA A 273 7.96 -18.18 -0.67
N SER A 274 8.58 -17.38 -1.54
CA SER A 274 10.04 -17.29 -1.65
C SER A 274 10.55 -16.11 -0.84
N ASN A 275 11.34 -16.40 0.20
CA ASN A 275 11.97 -15.37 1.02
C ASN A 275 12.92 -14.47 0.21
N GLU A 276 13.69 -15.06 -0.71
CA GLU A 276 14.59 -14.28 -1.57
C GLU A 276 13.82 -13.32 -2.47
N HIS A 277 12.71 -13.79 -3.05
CA HIS A 277 11.83 -12.96 -3.88
C HIS A 277 11.24 -11.80 -3.05
N ASN A 278 10.79 -12.07 -1.83
CA ASN A 278 10.28 -11.05 -0.91
C ASN A 278 11.35 -10.01 -0.52
N GLN A 279 12.61 -10.41 -0.35
CA GLN A 279 13.72 -9.49 -0.07
C GLN A 279 14.02 -8.56 -1.25
N LYS A 280 14.01 -9.07 -2.49
CA LYS A 280 14.17 -8.26 -3.70
C LYS A 280 13.01 -7.29 -3.89
N ALA A 281 11.77 -7.79 -3.75
CA ALA A 281 10.56 -6.98 -3.77
C ALA A 281 10.63 -5.84 -2.74
N LEU A 282 11.04 -6.14 -1.51
CA LEU A 282 11.21 -5.11 -0.48
C LEU A 282 12.28 -4.09 -0.88
N ALA A 283 13.42 -4.53 -1.42
CA ALA A 283 14.46 -3.63 -1.90
C ALA A 283 13.96 -2.69 -3.01
N GLU A 284 13.13 -3.18 -3.94
CA GLU A 284 12.51 -2.34 -4.97
C GLU A 284 11.55 -1.30 -4.38
N ILE A 285 10.75 -1.66 -3.38
CA ILE A 285 9.88 -0.70 -2.67
C ILE A 285 10.71 0.40 -2.02
N TYR A 286 11.82 0.04 -1.37
CA TYR A 286 12.73 1.03 -0.79
C TYR A 286 13.40 1.88 -1.86
N LEU A 287 13.85 1.29 -2.97
CA LEU A 287 14.37 2.06 -4.08
C LEU A 287 13.33 3.06 -4.55
N LEU A 288 12.08 2.64 -4.80
CA LEU A 288 10.92 3.47 -5.16
C LEU A 288 10.60 4.62 -4.18
N SER A 289 11.09 4.57 -2.94
CA SER A 289 10.93 5.66 -1.97
C SER A 289 11.86 6.86 -2.17
N TYR A 290 12.93 6.74 -2.98
CA TYR A 290 13.91 7.81 -3.23
C TYR A 290 13.61 8.68 -4.46
N TRP A 291 12.39 8.61 -5.02
CA TRP A 291 12.08 9.16 -6.33
C TRP A 291 11.44 10.54 -6.23
N ASP A 292 11.81 11.45 -7.12
CA ASP A 292 11.25 12.81 -7.15
C ASP A 292 9.81 12.79 -7.69
N LYS A 293 9.55 11.90 -8.64
CA LYS A 293 8.25 11.63 -9.24
C LYS A 293 8.03 10.14 -9.32
N ILE A 294 6.79 9.70 -9.09
CA ILE A 294 6.41 8.31 -9.23
C ILE A 294 5.07 8.20 -9.95
N ASP A 295 4.97 7.21 -10.85
CA ASP A 295 3.73 6.72 -11.43
C ASP A 295 3.45 5.32 -10.89
N MET A 296 2.19 5.01 -10.58
CA MET A 296 1.78 3.78 -9.93
C MET A 296 0.50 3.22 -10.52
N SER A 297 0.42 1.90 -10.59
CA SER A 297 -0.80 1.21 -11.02
C SER A 297 -1.89 1.25 -9.95
N ALA A 298 -3.12 1.63 -10.33
CA ALA A 298 -4.27 1.61 -9.44
C ALA A 298 -4.44 0.24 -8.75
N TRP A 299 -4.81 0.27 -7.46
CA TRP A 299 -4.94 -0.88 -6.54
C TRP A 299 -3.63 -1.57 -6.15
N SER A 300 -2.48 -1.13 -6.68
CA SER A 300 -1.20 -1.70 -6.25
C SER A 300 -0.84 -1.22 -4.85
N THR A 301 -0.57 -2.17 -3.96
CA THR A 301 -0.06 -1.90 -2.62
C THR A 301 1.48 -1.82 -2.55
N PHE A 302 2.16 -1.89 -3.71
CA PHE A 302 3.62 -1.96 -3.78
C PHE A 302 4.29 -0.59 -3.72
N GLY A 303 3.68 0.47 -4.27
CA GLY A 303 4.38 1.75 -4.49
C GLY A 303 4.29 2.81 -3.39
N PHE A 304 4.06 2.46 -2.12
CA PHE A 304 4.00 3.48 -1.06
C PHE A 304 5.39 4.06 -0.77
N ALA A 305 5.66 5.24 -1.33
CA ALA A 305 6.99 5.85 -1.40
C ALA A 305 7.12 7.18 -0.63
N GLY A 306 6.08 7.63 0.08
CA GLY A 306 6.09 8.95 0.75
C GLY A 306 6.08 10.14 -0.22
N VAL A 307 5.80 9.89 -1.50
CA VAL A 307 5.72 10.88 -2.59
C VAL A 307 4.32 10.76 -3.19
N LYS A 308 3.68 11.88 -3.52
CA LYS A 308 2.32 11.86 -4.10
C LYS A 308 2.41 11.25 -5.50
N PRO A 309 1.87 10.05 -5.76
CA PRO A 309 2.03 9.41 -7.06
C PRO A 309 1.11 10.03 -8.11
N TRP A 310 1.50 9.91 -9.38
CA TRP A 310 0.55 9.77 -10.46
C TRP A 310 -0.01 8.36 -10.43
N ILE A 311 -1.32 8.21 -10.54
CA ILE A 311 -1.99 6.92 -10.51
C ILE A 311 -2.45 6.60 -11.92
N LEU A 312 -1.86 5.58 -12.54
CA LEU A 312 -2.41 4.94 -13.73
C LEU A 312 -3.77 4.37 -13.37
N LEU A 313 -4.81 5.04 -13.85
CA LEU A 313 -6.18 4.63 -13.57
C LEU A 313 -6.44 3.24 -14.12
N ARG A 314 -7.27 2.47 -13.44
CA ARG A 314 -7.68 1.20 -14.03
C ARG A 314 -8.45 1.45 -15.34
N PRO A 315 -8.17 0.69 -16.40
CA PRO A 315 -8.98 0.72 -17.61
C PRO A 315 -10.43 0.27 -17.38
N ASP A 316 -11.35 0.74 -18.22
CA ASP A 316 -12.74 0.26 -18.20
C ASP A 316 -12.81 -1.24 -18.45
N TRP A 317 -13.69 -1.92 -17.72
CA TRP A 317 -13.76 -3.38 -17.62
C TRP A 317 -13.98 -4.06 -18.99
N ASP A 318 -14.79 -3.46 -19.84
CA ASP A 318 -15.14 -4.02 -21.16
C ASP A 318 -14.16 -3.60 -22.27
N LYS A 319 -13.44 -2.49 -22.05
CA LYS A 319 -12.66 -1.84 -23.12
C LYS A 319 -11.16 -2.05 -22.96
N GLU A 320 -10.70 -2.41 -21.77
CA GLU A 320 -9.28 -2.49 -21.42
C GLU A 320 -8.47 -1.21 -21.72
N VAL A 321 -9.16 -0.07 -21.92
CA VAL A 321 -8.56 1.25 -22.16
C VAL A 321 -9.13 2.24 -21.16
N SER A 322 -8.26 3.08 -20.58
CA SER A 322 -8.67 4.20 -19.74
C SER A 322 -8.72 5.50 -20.53
N GLN A 323 -9.83 6.25 -20.43
CA GLN A 323 -9.96 7.56 -21.08
C GLN A 323 -8.94 8.56 -20.51
N VAL A 324 -8.83 8.63 -19.19
CA VAL A 324 -7.84 9.43 -18.48
C VAL A 324 -6.65 8.53 -18.14
N ALA A 325 -5.47 8.86 -18.65
CA ALA A 325 -4.30 7.99 -18.51
C ALA A 325 -3.86 7.87 -17.05
N CYS A 326 -3.75 8.99 -16.35
CA CYS A 326 -3.41 9.01 -14.94
C CYS A 326 -3.93 10.27 -14.24
N VAL A 327 -4.01 10.21 -12.92
CA VAL A 327 -4.39 11.34 -12.06
C VAL A 327 -3.38 11.53 -10.94
N ARG A 328 -3.14 12.78 -10.54
CA ARG A 328 -2.30 13.03 -9.36
C ARG A 328 -3.07 12.63 -8.12
N SER A 329 -2.47 11.78 -7.28
CA SER A 329 -3.02 11.48 -5.96
C SER A 329 -3.10 12.75 -5.12
N THR A 330 -4.18 12.88 -4.35
CA THR A 330 -4.39 13.99 -3.42
C THR A 330 -3.40 13.92 -2.25
N SER A 331 -2.99 12.72 -1.84
CA SER A 331 -2.12 12.47 -0.70
C SER A 331 -1.08 11.38 -0.97
N VAL A 332 -0.19 11.16 0.01
CA VAL A 332 0.76 10.03 0.02
C VAL A 332 0.17 8.81 0.75
N GLU A 333 -1.08 8.90 1.24
CA GLU A 333 -1.71 7.84 2.01
C GLU A 333 -2.11 6.64 1.13
N PRO A 334 -1.92 5.42 1.64
CA PRO A 334 -2.48 4.23 1.03
C PRO A 334 -4.01 4.23 1.00
N SER A 335 -4.58 3.63 -0.04
CA SER A 335 -6.03 3.48 -0.18
C SER A 335 -6.57 2.30 0.64
N LEU A 336 -7.72 2.50 1.27
CA LEU A 336 -8.55 1.41 1.80
C LEU A 336 -9.46 0.86 0.68
N HIS A 337 -9.15 -0.32 0.15
CA HIS A 337 -9.89 -0.86 -1.02
C HIS A 337 -11.34 -1.28 -0.71
N SER A 338 -11.63 -1.75 0.50
CA SER A 338 -12.97 -2.13 0.95
C SER A 338 -13.32 -1.38 2.24
N PRO A 339 -13.95 -0.20 2.15
CA PRO A 339 -14.39 0.54 3.33
C PRO A 339 -15.49 -0.24 4.09
N PRO A 340 -15.55 -0.12 5.43
CA PRO A 340 -16.63 -0.71 6.21
C PRO A 340 -17.96 0.01 5.95
N ALA A 341 -19.08 -0.68 6.16
CA ALA A 341 -20.38 -0.03 6.23
C ALA A 341 -20.44 0.78 7.54
N LEU A 342 -20.21 2.10 7.48
CA LEU A 342 -20.21 3.01 8.65
C LEU A 342 -21.59 3.21 9.31
N GLY A 343 -22.52 2.30 9.09
CA GLY A 343 -23.90 2.44 9.52
C GLY A 343 -24.13 2.30 11.02
N CYS A 344 -23.14 1.92 11.85
CA CYS A 344 -23.17 1.76 13.32
C CYS A 344 -24.57 1.73 13.96
N GLY A 345 -25.35 0.67 13.67
CA GLY A 345 -26.71 0.47 14.18
C GLY A 345 -27.87 1.06 13.35
N ALA A 346 -27.64 2.09 12.53
CA ALA A 346 -28.62 2.72 11.64
C ALA A 346 -28.92 1.93 10.35
N LYS A 347 -28.17 0.85 10.04
CA LYS A 347 -28.30 0.01 8.83
C LYS A 347 -28.42 0.79 7.51
N LYS A 348 -27.90 2.03 7.48
CA LYS A 348 -27.84 2.88 6.29
C LYS A 348 -26.38 3.12 5.94
N GLU A 349 -26.05 2.97 4.67
CA GLU A 349 -24.76 3.45 4.16
C GLU A 349 -24.72 4.97 4.32
N VAL A 350 -23.58 5.46 4.79
CA VAL A 350 -23.34 6.88 4.97
C VAL A 350 -22.22 7.30 4.02
N ASP A 351 -22.41 8.43 3.34
CA ASP A 351 -21.37 9.01 2.52
C ASP A 351 -20.24 9.52 3.43
N VAL A 352 -19.14 8.77 3.43
CA VAL A 352 -17.97 9.02 4.28
C VAL A 352 -17.36 10.39 4.00
N ALA A 353 -17.39 10.83 2.73
CA ALA A 353 -16.80 12.10 2.32
C ALA A 353 -17.59 13.30 2.88
N VAL A 354 -18.89 13.13 3.16
CA VAL A 354 -19.73 14.16 3.79
C VAL A 354 -19.39 14.31 5.28
N ILE A 355 -19.09 13.21 5.97
CA ILE A 355 -18.77 13.23 7.41
C ILE A 355 -17.34 13.67 7.67
N LYS A 356 -16.39 13.16 6.88
CA LYS A 356 -14.96 13.44 7.03
C LYS A 356 -14.43 14.03 5.73
N PRO A 357 -14.39 15.37 5.58
CA PRO A 357 -14.01 16.03 4.33
C PRO A 357 -12.60 15.73 3.83
N TYR A 358 -11.72 15.22 4.71
CA TYR A 358 -10.37 14.77 4.38
C TYR A 358 -10.31 13.34 3.83
N VAL A 359 -11.45 12.65 3.75
CA VAL A 359 -11.58 11.33 3.14
C VAL A 359 -12.17 11.50 1.74
N HIS A 360 -11.44 11.01 0.74
CA HIS A 360 -11.82 11.10 -0.66
C HIS A 360 -11.95 9.72 -1.28
N THR A 361 -12.93 9.56 -2.17
CA THR A 361 -13.08 8.36 -2.99
C THR A 361 -12.49 8.61 -4.36
N HIS A 362 -11.54 7.76 -4.76
CA HIS A 362 -11.02 7.72 -6.13
C HIS A 362 -11.76 6.63 -6.91
N THR A 363 -13.06 6.78 -7.07
CA THR A 363 -13.86 5.98 -8.00
C THR A 363 -14.42 6.91 -9.08
N THR A 364 -13.93 6.75 -10.31
CA THR A 364 -14.80 7.00 -11.45
C THR A 364 -16.02 6.11 -11.25
N LYS A 365 -17.21 6.70 -11.19
CA LYS A 365 -18.49 5.99 -11.07
C LYS A 365 -18.63 4.98 -12.21
N THR A 366 -18.13 3.77 -12.04
CA THR A 366 -18.58 2.60 -12.79
C THR A 366 -19.41 1.79 -11.82
N HIS A 367 -20.71 1.87 -12.05
CA HIS A 367 -21.76 1.19 -11.32
C HIS A 367 -21.39 -0.28 -11.10
N ILE A 368 -21.28 -0.68 -9.84
CA ILE A 368 -21.44 -2.08 -9.45
C ILE A 368 -22.94 -2.25 -9.25
N SER A 369 -23.60 -2.78 -10.28
CA SER A 369 -24.94 -3.38 -10.18
C SER A 369 -24.82 -4.84 -9.81
#